data_AF-A0A0M9Y813-F1
#
_entry.id   AF-A0A0M9Y813-F1
#
_cell.length_a   1.000
_cell.length_b   1.000
_cell.length_c   1.000
_cell.angle_alpha   90.00
_cell.angle_beta   90.00
_cell.angle_gamma   90.00
#
_symmetry.space_group_name_H-M   'P 1'
#
loop_
_entity.id
_entity.type
_entity.pdbx_description
1 polymer ?
#
loop_
_entity_poly.entity_id
_entity_poly.type
_entity_poly.pdbx_seq_one_letter_code
_entity_poly.pdbx_strand_id
1 'polypeptide(L)' 'MSVFRFDDDMIVTPLLTHQVGHDAPTLHLRRHQNDGLFDRFASHVEELWNRGTPVWEGARHGQA' A
#
# COMPACT_ATOMS: atom_id res chain seq x y z
N MET A 1 3.22 -3.29 -5.62
CA MET A 1 2.54 -1.98 -5.63
C MET A 1 3.14 -1.17 -4.50
N SER A 2 3.40 0.11 -4.72
CA SER A 2 3.78 1.06 -3.67
C SER A 2 2.69 2.10 -3.49
N VAL A 3 2.47 2.50 -2.24
CA VAL A 3 1.52 3.54 -1.84
C VAL A 3 2.21 4.43 -0.81
N PHE A 4 2.19 5.74 -1.05
CA PHE A 4 2.62 6.76 -0.09
C PHE A 4 1.43 7.70 0.16
N ARG A 5 0.96 7.78 1.40
CA ARG A 5 -0.24 8.55 1.75
C ARG A 5 0.12 9.70 2.70
N PHE A 6 -0.47 10.87 2.45
CA PHE A 6 -0.35 12.09 3.25
C PHE A 6 -1.73 12.73 3.36
N ASP A 7 -2.39 12.62 4.51
CA ASP A 7 -3.75 13.12 4.72
C ASP A 7 -4.74 12.64 3.64
N ASP A 8 -5.15 13.55 2.74
CA ASP A 8 -6.08 13.36 1.63
C ASP A 8 -5.38 13.26 0.25
N ASP A 9 -4.04 13.21 0.23
CA ASP A 9 -3.21 13.04 -0.94
C ASP A 9 -2.47 11.69 -0.93
N MET A 10 -2.26 11.10 -2.10
CA MET A 10 -1.62 9.79 -2.23
C MET A 10 -0.83 9.66 -3.52
N ILE A 11 0.37 9.09 -3.45
CA ILE A 11 1.15 8.64 -4.61
C ILE A 11 1.05 7.12 -4.68
N VAL A 12 0.54 6.59 -5.80
CA VAL A 12 0.34 5.15 -6.03
C VAL A 12 1.07 4.70 -7.27
N THR A 13 1.76 3.57 -7.18
CA THR A 13 2.35 2.86 -8.31
C THR A 13 1.70 1.47 -8.40
N PRO A 14 0.52 1.34 -9.05
CA PRO A 14 -0.18 0.08 -9.14
C PRO A 14 0.62 -0.89 -10.01
N LEU A 15 0.68 -2.16 -9.58
CA LEU A 15 1.32 -3.18 -10.41
C LEU A 15 0.39 -3.50 -11.57
N LEU A 16 0.89 -3.36 -12.81
CA LEU A 16 0.22 -3.91 -13.99
C LEU A 16 0.69 -5.35 -14.18
N THR A 17 -0.25 -6.29 -14.31
CA THR A 17 0.07 -7.70 -14.49
C THR A 17 0.88 -7.90 -15.77
N HIS A 18 1.90 -8.77 -15.70
CA HIS A 18 2.79 -9.13 -16.82
C HIS A 18 3.72 -8.02 -17.36
N GLN A 19 3.78 -6.83 -16.74
CA GLN A 19 4.76 -5.80 -17.07
C GLN A 19 5.84 -5.67 -15.98
N VAL A 20 7.05 -5.26 -16.38
CA VAL A 20 8.14 -5.04 -15.43
C VAL A 20 7.78 -3.85 -14.54
N GLY A 21 8.02 -3.98 -13.24
CA GLY A 21 7.54 -2.99 -12.25
C GLY A 21 8.03 -1.54 -12.45
N HIS A 22 9.07 -1.31 -13.26
CA HIS A 22 9.53 0.04 -13.60
C HIS A 22 8.65 0.77 -14.63
N ASP A 23 7.83 0.03 -15.39
CA ASP A 23 6.87 0.59 -16.35
C ASP A 23 5.53 0.95 -15.71
N ALA A 24 5.37 0.63 -14.41
CA ALA A 24 4.14 0.92 -13.70
C ALA A 24 3.92 2.44 -13.60
N PRO A 25 2.74 2.95 -13.98
CA PRO A 25 2.47 4.38 -13.92
C PRO A 25 2.49 4.85 -12.47
N THR A 26 2.99 6.07 -12.24
CA THR A 26 2.84 6.72 -10.94
C THR A 26 1.67 7.69 -11.00
N LEU A 27 0.72 7.52 -10.09
CA LEU A 27 -0.51 8.30 -10.00
C LEU A 27 -0.49 9.15 -8.74
N HIS A 28 -0.77 10.45 -8.87
CA HIS A 28 -1.11 11.31 -7.73
C HIS A 28 -2.63 11.37 -7.61
N LEU A 29 -3.16 10.89 -6.48
CA LEU A 29 -4.59 10.90 -6.17
C LEU A 29 -4.86 11.89 -5.05
N ARG A 30 -5.95 12.66 -5.20
CA ARG A 30 -6.51 13.50 -4.15
C ARG A 30 -7.94 13.06 -3.85
N ARG A 31 -8.30 13.01 -2.57
CA ARG A 31 -9.64 12.61 -2.13
C ARG A 31 -10.65 13.73 -2.46
N HIS A 32 -11.60 13.43 -3.36
CA HIS A 32 -12.66 14.38 -3.75
C HIS A 32 -14.09 13.88 -3.48
N GLN A 33 -14.24 12.58 -3.24
CA GLN A 33 -15.52 11.94 -2.98
C GLN A 33 -15.32 10.74 -2.05
N ASN A 34 -16.41 10.37 -1.35
CA ASN A 34 -16.46 9.14 -0.59
C ASN A 34 -16.53 7.92 -1.51
N ASP A 35 -15.92 6.81 -1.08
CA ASP A 35 -15.83 5.54 -1.82
C ASP A 35 -15.18 5.67 -3.21
N GLY A 36 -14.31 6.68 -3.35
CA GLY A 36 -13.53 6.93 -4.54
C GLY A 36 -12.32 6.00 -4.70
N LEU A 37 -11.57 6.21 -5.77
CA LEU A 37 -10.33 5.47 -6.03
C LEU A 37 -9.32 5.61 -4.87
N PHE A 38 -9.24 6.80 -4.27
CA PHE A 38 -8.45 7.05 -3.07
C PHE A 38 -8.85 6.10 -1.93
N ASP A 39 -10.14 6.04 -1.61
CA ASP A 39 -10.67 5.25 -0.49
C ASP A 39 -10.44 3.75 -0.72
N ARG A 40 -10.49 3.29 -1.98
CA ARG A 40 -10.20 1.89 -2.33
C ARG A 40 -8.75 1.50 -2.06
N PHE A 41 -7.79 2.35 -2.47
CA PHE A 41 -6.38 2.10 -2.16
C PHE A 41 -6.08 2.23 -0.67
N ALA A 42 -6.68 3.22 0.01
CA ALA A 42 -6.52 3.40 1.44
C ALA A 42 -7.02 2.18 2.22
N SER A 43 -8.22 1.69 1.90
CA SER A 43 -8.80 0.48 2.50
C SER A 43 -7.93 -0.75 2.27
N HIS A 44 -7.42 -0.92 1.05
CA HIS A 44 -6.55 -2.06 0.73
C HIS A 44 -5.23 -2.05 1.51
N VAL A 45 -4.57 -0.88 1.66
CA VAL A 45 -3.35 -0.77 2.46
C VAL A 45 -3.63 -1.00 3.95
N GLU A 46 -4.76 -0.50 4.46
CA GLU A 46 -5.19 -0.73 5.84
C GLU A 46 -5.44 -2.21 6.11
N GLU A 47 -6.06 -2.94 5.18
CA GLU A 47 -6.21 -4.40 5.28
C GLU A 47 -4.85 -5.11 5.35
N LEU A 48 -3.90 -4.74 4.49
CA LEU A 48 -2.55 -5.31 4.50
C LEU A 48 -1.80 -5.02 5.80
N TRP A 49 -1.93 -3.79 6.32
CA TRP A 49 -1.32 -3.39 7.58
C TRP A 49 -1.87 -4.19 8.76
N ASN A 50 -3.19 -4.33 8.85
CA ASN A 50 -3.86 -5.08 9.93
C ASN A 50 -3.54 -6.58 9.89
N ARG A 51 -3.19 -7.12 8.73
CA ARG A 51 -2.71 -8.51 8.57
C ARG A 51 -1.20 -8.66 8.82
N GLY A 52 -0.48 -7.56 8.96
CA GLY A 52 0.95 -7.56 9.28
C GLY A 52 1.20 -8.18 10.65
N THR A 53 2.36 -8.81 10.80
CA THR A 53 2.81 -9.36 12.08
C THR A 53 4.00 -8.58 12.60
N PRO A 54 4.16 -8.44 13.93
CA PRO A 54 5.34 -7.82 14.49
C PRO A 54 6.61 -8.58 14.09
N VAL A 55 7.56 -7.87 13.50
CA VAL A 55 8.82 -8.44 13.01
C VAL A 55 9.63 -9.12 14.13
N TRP A 56 9.50 -8.61 15.36
CA TRP A 56 10.31 -9.04 16.50
C TRP A 56 9.68 -10.14 17.35
N GLU A 57 8.41 -10.48 17.15
CA GLU A 57 7.74 -11.53 17.95
C GLU A 57 8.16 -12.94 17.51
N GLY A 58 8.51 -13.14 16.23
CA GLY A 58 9.07 -14.38 15.71
C GLY A 58 10.56 -14.61 16.02
N ALA A 59 11.30 -13.54 16.37
CA ALA A 59 12.75 -13.60 16.60
C ALA A 59 13.13 -14.25 17.94
N ARG A 60 12.18 -14.42 18.88
CA ARG A 60 12.43 -15.08 20.18
C ARG A 60 12.64 -16.60 20.11
N HIS A 61 12.49 -17.23 18.94
CA HIS A 61 12.64 -18.68 18.74
C HIS A 61 13.82 -19.10 17.87
N GLY A 62 14.72 -18.18 17.50
CA GLY A 62 15.97 -18.50 16.80
C GLY A 62 17.18 -18.20 17.69
N GLN A 63 17.58 -19.17 18.51
CA GLN A 63 18.77 -19.10 19.35
C GLN A 63 20.03 -18.89 18.49
N ALA A 64 20.90 -17.99 18.95
CA ALA A 64 22.28 -17.82 18.53
C ALA A 64 23.15 -19.02 18.96
#